data_AF-A0A5C3KST9-F1
#
_entry.id   AF-A0A5C3KST9-F1
#
_cell.length_a   1.000
_cell.length_b   1.000
_cell.length_c   1.000
_cell.angle_alpha   90.00
_cell.angle_beta   90.00
_cell.angle_gamma   90.00
#
_symmetry.space_group_name_H-M   'P 1'
#
loop_
_entity.id
_entity.type
_entity.pdbx_description
1 polymer ?
#
loop_
_entity_poly.entity_id
_entity_poly.type
_entity_poly.pdbx_seq_one_letter_code
_entity_poly.pdbx_strand_id
1 'polypeptide(L)'
;MDCRFVIDEETYIKWDLDKFATRAGDFVSTDVKQRQSNLDLRLLCFHTDRVQEILSSLKQDATLTDIAAVLSDLQQTWPPPQDYIVILNPDHASKQRIWISYKLRPTVQLENHLTIGENVLRIIQLTDLAQFTFVLYACERQTTELDEFLVRARRALRNEELPEDDRMDTVGDDDESHRKRPPIPSVAVTVRLDGY
;
A
#
# COMPACT_ATOMS: atom_id res chain seq x y z
N MET A 1 -20.93 -1.30 4.93
CA MET A 1 -20.70 -0.23 3.93
C MET A 1 -19.73 -0.75 2.90
N ASP A 2 -19.97 -0.48 1.61
CA ASP A 2 -19.12 -0.91 0.51
C ASP A 2 -18.47 0.31 -0.17
N CYS A 3 -17.15 0.33 -0.23
CA CYS A 3 -16.34 1.30 -0.95
C CYS A 3 -15.78 0.64 -2.21
N ARG A 4 -16.27 1.06 -3.37
CA ARG A 4 -15.86 0.53 -4.67
C ARG A 4 -14.79 1.43 -5.27
N PHE A 5 -13.74 0.84 -5.82
CA PHE A 5 -12.68 1.54 -6.53
C PHE A 5 -12.17 0.69 -7.69
N VAL A 6 -11.70 1.34 -8.76
CA VAL A 6 -11.24 0.67 -9.97
C VAL A 6 -9.73 0.81 -10.08
N ILE A 7 -9.07 -0.30 -10.41
CA ILE A 7 -7.64 -0.32 -10.78
C ILE A 7 -7.58 -0.70 -12.25
N ASP A 8 -7.17 0.25 -13.08
CA ASP A 8 -6.91 -0.03 -14.50
C ASP A 8 -5.64 -0.87 -14.69
N GLU A 9 -5.51 -1.47 -15.87
CA GLU A 9 -4.39 -2.33 -16.22
C GLU A 9 -3.06 -1.58 -16.20
N GLU A 10 -3.03 -0.32 -16.65
CA GLU A 10 -1.83 0.53 -16.65
C GLU A 10 -1.30 0.72 -15.22
N THR A 11 -2.19 1.08 -14.29
CA THR A 11 -1.93 1.22 -12.85
C THR A 11 -1.46 -0.10 -12.28
N TYR A 12 -2.13 -1.20 -12.59
CA TYR A 12 -1.77 -2.53 -12.10
C TYR A 12 -0.34 -2.95 -12.49
N ILE A 13 0.03 -2.72 -13.75
CA ILE A 13 1.36 -2.99 -14.29
C ILE A 13 2.39 -2.02 -13.71
N LYS A 14 2.09 -0.71 -13.70
CA LYS A 14 2.98 0.35 -13.20
C LYS A 14 3.38 0.12 -11.75
N TRP A 15 2.46 -0.36 -10.93
CA TRP A 15 2.66 -0.61 -9.51
C TRP A 15 3.10 -2.03 -9.18
N ASP A 16 3.30 -2.86 -10.21
CA ASP A 16 3.86 -4.21 -10.09
C ASP A 16 3.01 -5.16 -9.21
N LEU A 17 1.69 -5.00 -9.26
CA LEU A 17 0.74 -5.74 -8.41
C LEU A 17 0.61 -7.22 -8.80
N ASP A 18 1.02 -7.58 -10.02
CA ASP A 18 0.94 -8.95 -10.55
C ASP A 18 1.84 -9.93 -9.77
N LYS A 19 2.95 -9.44 -9.21
CA LYS A 19 3.95 -10.28 -8.54
C LYS A 19 3.43 -10.97 -7.26
N PHE A 20 2.27 -10.54 -6.74
CA PHE A 20 1.66 -11.10 -5.55
C PHE A 20 0.50 -12.05 -5.84
N ALA A 21 0.04 -12.11 -7.09
CA ALA A 21 -1.10 -12.93 -7.45
C ALA A 21 -0.81 -14.44 -7.36
N THR A 22 0.47 -14.82 -7.31
CA THR A 22 0.91 -16.17 -7.64
C THR A 22 1.68 -16.80 -6.47
N ARG A 23 0.97 -17.52 -5.59
CA ARG A 23 1.35 -18.82 -4.96
C ARG A 23 0.58 -19.05 -3.66
N ALA A 24 -0.62 -19.62 -3.80
CA ALA A 24 -1.33 -20.24 -2.69
C ALA A 24 -1.03 -21.76 -2.58
N GLY A 25 0.07 -22.27 -3.17
CA GLY A 25 0.21 -23.71 -3.37
C GLY A 25 1.61 -24.34 -3.44
N ASP A 26 2.72 -23.63 -3.16
CA ASP A 26 4.02 -24.30 -3.14
C ASP A 26 4.85 -23.93 -1.90
N PHE A 27 5.08 -24.95 -1.08
CA PHE A 27 5.87 -24.94 0.14
C PHE A 27 7.37 -24.96 -0.18
N VAL A 28 8.14 -24.19 0.60
CA VAL A 28 9.61 -24.21 0.73
C VAL A 28 10.41 -23.75 -0.49
N SER A 29 10.50 -22.43 -0.68
CA SER A 29 11.70 -21.83 -1.28
C SER A 29 12.19 -20.73 -0.34
N THR A 30 13.23 -21.05 0.43
CA THR A 30 13.82 -20.27 1.53
C THR A 30 14.53 -18.98 1.11
N ASP A 31 14.20 -18.40 -0.04
CA ASP A 31 14.98 -17.25 -0.54
C ASP A 31 14.27 -16.39 -1.60
N VAL A 32 12.94 -16.33 -1.56
CA VAL A 32 12.21 -15.39 -2.41
C VAL A 32 12.26 -14.02 -1.75
N LYS A 33 13.17 -13.17 -2.21
CA LYS A 33 13.12 -11.72 -1.98
C LYS A 33 11.69 -11.28 -2.29
N GLN A 34 10.92 -10.97 -1.25
CA GLN A 34 9.57 -10.44 -1.35
C GLN A 34 9.69 -9.12 -2.12
N ARG A 35 9.50 -9.17 -3.44
CA ARG A 35 9.44 -7.97 -4.26
C ARG A 35 8.25 -7.20 -3.72
N GLN A 36 8.51 -6.03 -3.17
CA GLN A 36 7.49 -5.16 -2.62
C GLN A 36 6.86 -4.38 -3.77
N SER A 37 5.54 -4.16 -3.73
CA SER A 37 4.86 -3.31 -4.70
C SER A 37 5.40 -1.89 -4.56
N ASN A 38 5.46 -1.17 -5.68
CA ASN A 38 5.74 0.26 -5.64
C ASN A 38 4.54 1.04 -5.08
N LEU A 39 3.36 0.41 -4.99
CA LEU A 39 2.17 0.98 -4.37
C LEU A 39 2.13 0.61 -2.89
N ASP A 40 1.91 1.60 -2.04
CA ASP A 40 1.52 1.43 -0.65
C ASP A 40 0.03 1.81 -0.52
N LEU A 41 -0.84 0.80 -0.45
CA LEU A 41 -2.28 0.99 -0.31
C LEU A 41 -2.70 0.64 1.12
N ARG A 42 -3.06 1.66 1.88
CA ARG A 42 -3.36 1.55 3.31
C ARG A 42 -4.78 1.96 3.60
N LEU A 43 -5.41 1.22 4.51
CA LEU A 43 -6.62 1.70 5.18
C LEU A 43 -6.21 2.44 6.46
N LEU A 44 -6.57 3.72 6.55
CA LEU A 44 -6.36 4.59 7.71
C LEU A 44 -7.70 4.83 8.41
N CYS A 45 -7.65 5.13 9.70
CA CYS A 45 -8.84 5.45 10.49
C CYS A 45 -8.56 6.65 11.41
N PHE A 46 -9.52 7.57 11.47
CA PHE A 46 -9.43 8.80 12.25
C PHE A 46 -10.76 9.11 12.93
N HIS A 47 -10.74 9.94 13.97
CA HIS A 47 -11.96 10.57 14.46
C HIS A 47 -12.52 11.53 13.41
N THR A 48 -13.84 11.48 13.17
CA THR A 48 -14.50 12.29 12.16
C THR A 48 -14.29 13.79 12.40
N ASP A 49 -14.37 14.24 13.64
CA ASP A 49 -14.16 15.65 14.01
C ASP A 49 -12.77 16.16 13.60
N ARG A 50 -11.74 15.32 13.74
CA ARG A 50 -10.36 15.67 13.36
C ARG A 50 -10.18 15.78 11.85
N VAL A 51 -10.80 14.87 11.11
CA VAL A 51 -10.78 14.94 9.63
C VAL A 51 -11.49 16.20 9.17
N GLN A 52 -12.65 16.52 9.75
CA GLN A 52 -13.40 17.74 9.41
C GLN A 52 -12.63 19.01 9.75
N GLU A 53 -11.99 19.08 10.92
CA GLU A 53 -11.16 20.20 11.34
C GLU A 53 -10.03 20.46 10.32
N ILE A 54 -9.33 19.40 9.92
CA ILE A 54 -8.24 19.48 8.94
C ILE A 54 -8.76 19.91 7.57
N LEU A 55 -9.82 19.28 7.07
CA LEU A 55 -10.41 19.62 5.78
C LEU A 55 -10.94 21.07 5.76
N SER A 56 -11.40 21.58 6.90
CA SER A 56 -11.86 22.98 7.04
C SER A 56 -10.71 23.98 7.15
N SER A 57 -9.56 23.56 7.67
CA SER A 57 -8.35 24.39 7.77
C SER A 57 -7.58 24.50 6.45
N LEU A 58 -7.76 23.52 5.56
CA LEU A 58 -7.15 23.52 4.25
C LEU A 58 -7.76 24.63 3.39
N LYS A 59 -6.92 25.27 2.57
CA LYS A 59 -7.40 26.28 1.64
C LYS A 59 -8.38 25.66 0.64
N GLN A 60 -9.33 26.44 0.14
CA GLN A 60 -10.33 25.97 -0.84
C GLN A 60 -9.71 25.47 -2.15
N ASP A 61 -8.45 25.81 -2.43
CA ASP A 61 -7.66 25.40 -3.58
C ASP A 61 -6.66 24.25 -3.28
N ALA A 62 -6.77 23.60 -2.12
CA ALA A 62 -5.90 22.48 -1.77
C ALA A 62 -6.05 21.32 -2.76
N THR A 63 -4.93 20.79 -3.23
CA THR A 63 -4.90 19.65 -4.14
C THR A 63 -5.13 18.34 -3.38
N LEU A 64 -5.49 17.26 -4.10
CA LEU A 64 -5.58 15.92 -3.50
C LEU A 64 -4.27 15.47 -2.85
N THR A 65 -3.14 15.91 -3.39
CA THR A 65 -1.82 15.61 -2.85
C THR A 65 -1.57 16.33 -1.52
N ASP A 66 -2.02 17.58 -1.39
CA ASP A 66 -1.95 18.32 -0.12
C ASP A 66 -2.83 17.64 0.95
N ILE A 67 -4.05 17.25 0.58
CA ILE A 67 -4.96 16.52 1.48
C ILE A 67 -4.33 15.19 1.90
N ALA A 68 -3.78 14.44 0.95
CA ALA A 68 -3.14 13.16 1.20
C ALA A 68 -1.94 13.30 2.15
N ALA A 69 -1.09 14.31 1.96
CA ALA A 69 0.05 14.58 2.81
C ALA A 69 -0.36 14.92 4.25
N VAL A 70 -1.37 15.78 4.43
CA VAL A 70 -1.85 16.11 5.78
C VAL A 70 -2.51 14.91 6.45
N LEU A 71 -3.27 14.10 5.71
CA LEU A 71 -3.88 12.88 6.25
C LEU A 71 -2.86 11.79 6.57
N SER A 72 -1.73 11.70 5.84
CA SER A 72 -0.68 10.72 6.15
C SER A 72 0.06 11.03 7.44
N ASP A 73 0.17 12.31 7.78
CA ASP A 73 0.86 12.78 8.99
C ASP A 73 -0.04 12.78 10.24
N LEU A 74 -1.36 12.62 10.04
CA LEU A 74 -2.32 12.63 11.12
C LEU A 74 -2.21 11.37 11.99
N GLN A 75 -2.32 11.56 13.31
CA GLN A 75 -2.36 10.44 14.24
C GLN A 75 -3.63 9.60 14.04
N GLN A 76 -3.43 8.34 13.63
CA GLN A 76 -4.52 7.40 13.42
C GLN A 76 -5.19 7.03 14.75
N THR A 77 -6.51 6.93 14.73
CA THR A 77 -7.32 6.47 15.85
C THR A 77 -8.31 5.43 15.36
N TRP A 78 -8.10 4.19 15.79
CA TRP A 78 -8.94 3.05 15.41
C TRP A 78 -10.00 2.78 16.49
N PRO A 79 -11.20 2.31 16.11
CA PRO A 79 -12.19 1.84 17.07
C PRO A 79 -11.65 0.71 17.96
N PRO A 80 -12.32 0.44 19.09
CA PRO A 80 -12.05 -0.73 19.91
C PRO A 80 -12.02 -2.02 19.08
N PRO A 81 -11.15 -2.99 19.42
CA PRO A 81 -11.23 -4.30 18.80
C PRO A 81 -12.61 -4.92 19.08
N GLN A 82 -13.19 -5.60 18.09
CA GLN A 82 -14.50 -6.26 18.04
C GLN A 82 -15.65 -5.39 17.54
N ASP A 83 -15.40 -4.13 17.24
CA ASP A 83 -16.44 -3.20 16.77
C ASP A 83 -16.60 -3.20 15.25
N TYR A 84 -15.68 -3.85 14.52
CA TYR A 84 -15.68 -3.85 13.05
C TYR A 84 -14.93 -5.04 12.44
N ILE A 85 -15.29 -5.34 11.18
CA ILE A 85 -14.61 -6.30 10.30
C ILE A 85 -14.34 -5.62 8.97
N VAL A 86 -13.11 -5.75 8.46
CA VAL A 86 -12.73 -5.25 7.13
C VAL A 86 -12.65 -6.42 6.17
N ILE A 87 -13.31 -6.31 5.02
CA ILE A 87 -13.30 -7.30 3.96
C ILE A 87 -12.91 -6.61 2.66
N LEU A 88 -11.89 -7.12 1.97
CA LEU A 88 -11.57 -6.70 0.61
C LEU A 88 -12.03 -7.78 -0.36
N ASN A 89 -12.65 -7.34 -1.45
CA ASN A 89 -13.13 -8.17 -2.55
C ASN A 89 -14.03 -9.33 -2.07
N PRO A 90 -15.13 -9.04 -1.33
CA PRO A 90 -16.03 -10.06 -0.76
C PRO A 90 -16.59 -11.03 -1.79
N ASP A 91 -16.79 -10.57 -3.03
CA ASP A 91 -17.41 -11.34 -4.10
C ASP A 91 -16.37 -12.12 -4.96
N HIS A 92 -15.06 -12.03 -4.63
CA HIS A 92 -13.99 -12.71 -5.35
C HIS A 92 -13.33 -13.80 -4.50
N ALA A 93 -13.76 -15.05 -4.63
CA ALA A 93 -13.30 -16.17 -3.79
C ALA A 93 -11.76 -16.33 -3.67
N SER A 94 -10.99 -16.07 -4.73
CA SER A 94 -9.53 -16.21 -4.73
C SER A 94 -8.78 -15.00 -4.15
N LYS A 95 -9.41 -13.83 -4.14
CA LYS A 95 -8.80 -12.55 -3.77
C LYS A 95 -9.42 -11.93 -2.53
N GLN A 96 -10.50 -12.52 -2.03
CA GLN A 96 -11.15 -12.13 -0.80
C GLN A 96 -10.16 -12.17 0.35
N ARG A 97 -10.14 -11.09 1.13
CA ARG A 97 -9.44 -11.06 2.42
C ARG A 97 -10.29 -10.45 3.49
N ILE A 98 -10.16 -11.05 4.67
CA ILE A 98 -10.92 -10.66 5.85
C ILE A 98 -9.91 -10.36 6.93
N TRP A 99 -10.03 -9.17 7.50
CA TRP A 99 -9.27 -8.77 8.66
C TRP A 99 -10.23 -8.50 9.82
N ILE A 100 -9.92 -9.14 10.95
CA ILE A 100 -10.63 -8.91 12.21
C ILE A 100 -9.85 -7.86 13.00
N SER A 101 -10.55 -6.92 13.60
CA SER A 101 -10.03 -5.73 14.31
C SER A 101 -8.77 -5.90 15.17
N TYR A 102 -8.60 -7.03 15.86
CA TYR A 102 -7.42 -7.24 16.73
C TYR A 102 -6.13 -7.52 15.95
N LYS A 103 -6.24 -7.82 14.64
CA LYS A 103 -5.11 -8.04 13.72
C LYS A 103 -4.79 -6.80 12.86
N LEU A 104 -5.53 -5.71 13.05
CA LEU A 104 -5.54 -4.56 12.12
C LEU A 104 -4.61 -3.40 12.52
N ARG A 105 -3.77 -3.56 13.55
CA ARG A 105 -2.97 -2.43 14.09
C ARG A 105 -1.49 -2.55 13.71
N PRO A 106 -0.83 -1.46 13.28
CA PRO A 106 -1.34 -0.08 13.16
C PRO A 106 -1.96 0.29 11.80
N THR A 107 -1.69 -0.47 10.73
CA THR A 107 -2.17 -0.21 9.36
C THR A 107 -2.45 -1.51 8.63
N VAL A 108 -3.34 -1.44 7.63
CA VAL A 108 -3.74 -2.58 6.80
C VAL A 108 -3.15 -2.40 5.42
N GLN A 109 -2.22 -3.27 5.05
CA GLN A 109 -1.72 -3.34 3.68
C GLN A 109 -2.69 -4.13 2.82
N LEU A 110 -3.14 -3.51 1.73
CA LEU A 110 -4.18 -4.05 0.85
C LEU A 110 -3.61 -4.52 -0.50
N GLU A 111 -2.41 -4.08 -0.87
CA GLU A 111 -1.80 -4.25 -2.20
C GLU A 111 -1.81 -5.68 -2.74
N ASN A 112 -1.56 -6.68 -1.88
CA ASN A 112 -1.40 -8.09 -2.27
C ASN A 112 -2.70 -8.77 -2.70
N HIS A 113 -3.83 -8.08 -2.56
CA HIS A 113 -5.17 -8.64 -2.71
C HIS A 113 -6.03 -7.88 -3.71
N LEU A 114 -5.43 -6.86 -4.34
CA LEU A 114 -6.02 -6.08 -5.41
C LEU A 114 -6.14 -6.91 -6.70
N THR A 115 -7.15 -6.59 -7.48
CA THR A 115 -7.37 -7.13 -8.83
C THR A 115 -7.45 -6.00 -9.86
N ILE A 116 -7.14 -6.31 -11.11
CA ILE A 116 -7.50 -5.43 -12.23
C ILE A 116 -9.02 -5.33 -12.29
N GLY A 117 -9.53 -4.13 -12.52
CA GLY A 117 -10.97 -3.83 -12.58
C GLY A 117 -11.52 -3.34 -11.24
N GLU A 118 -12.78 -3.68 -10.97
CA GLU A 118 -13.49 -3.25 -9.76
C GLU A 118 -12.99 -4.01 -8.53
N ASN A 119 -12.65 -3.27 -7.48
CA ASN A 119 -12.34 -3.77 -6.16
C ASN A 119 -13.35 -3.21 -5.17
N VAL A 120 -13.70 -3.99 -4.15
CA VAL A 120 -14.70 -3.61 -3.15
C VAL A 120 -14.14 -3.78 -1.75
N LEU A 121 -13.94 -2.67 -1.06
CA LEU A 121 -13.62 -2.66 0.37
C LEU A 121 -14.92 -2.53 1.17
N ARG A 122 -15.28 -3.58 1.90
CA ARG A 122 -16.44 -3.63 2.78
C ARG A 122 -16.01 -3.50 4.23
N ILE A 123 -16.62 -2.57 4.96
CA ILE A 123 -16.52 -2.47 6.42
C ILE A 123 -17.86 -2.90 7.01
N ILE A 124 -17.84 -3.96 7.80
CA ILE A 124 -18.98 -4.41 8.60
C ILE A 124 -18.83 -3.81 9.99
N GLN A 125 -19.81 -3.01 10.39
CA GLN A 125 -19.90 -2.42 11.72
C GLN A 125 -20.61 -3.39 12.66
N LEU A 126 -20.07 -3.57 13.86
CA LEU A 126 -20.67 -4.36 14.93
C LEU A 126 -21.21 -3.46 16.06
N THR A 127 -20.73 -2.21 16.13
CA THR A 127 -21.19 -1.13 17.01
C THR A 127 -21.33 0.17 16.23
N ASP A 128 -21.80 1.24 16.88
CA ASP A 128 -21.85 2.57 16.28
C ASP A 128 -20.43 3.12 16.05
N LEU A 129 -20.10 3.37 14.78
CA LEU A 129 -18.82 3.92 14.33
C LEU A 129 -18.97 5.30 13.67
N ALA A 130 -20.08 6.01 13.88
CA ALA A 130 -20.34 7.30 13.24
C ALA A 130 -19.29 8.39 13.58
N GLN A 131 -18.60 8.24 14.71
CA GLN A 131 -17.52 9.12 15.15
C GLN A 131 -16.15 8.83 14.48
N PHE A 132 -16.07 7.82 13.62
CA PHE A 132 -14.87 7.42 12.91
C PHE A 132 -15.02 7.57 11.40
N THR A 133 -13.95 8.02 10.75
CA THR A 133 -13.83 8.12 9.30
C THR A 133 -12.71 7.19 8.83
N PHE A 134 -13.03 6.33 7.87
CA PHE A 134 -12.07 5.44 7.24
C PHE A 134 -11.57 6.06 5.95
N VAL A 135 -10.26 6.03 5.71
CA VAL A 135 -9.65 6.64 4.54
C VAL A 135 -8.82 5.59 3.82
N LEU A 136 -9.11 5.38 2.54
CA LEU A 136 -8.27 4.58 1.67
C LEU A 136 -7.18 5.48 1.11
N TYR A 137 -5.94 5.21 1.50
CA TYR A 137 -4.78 6.02 1.16
C TYR A 137 -3.84 5.25 0.24
N ALA A 138 -3.55 5.82 -0.92
CA ALA A 138 -2.62 5.28 -1.90
C ALA A 138 -1.44 6.23 -2.08
N CYS A 139 -0.22 5.74 -1.92
CA CYS A 139 0.98 6.47 -2.29
C CYS A 139 2.01 5.59 -2.98
N GLU A 140 2.96 6.25 -3.65
CA GLU A 140 4.19 5.60 -4.07
C GLU A 140 5.00 5.23 -2.84
N ARG A 141 5.40 3.96 -2.74
CA ARG A 141 6.36 3.49 -1.76
C ARG A 141 7.69 4.13 -2.12
N GLN A 142 8.15 5.07 -1.30
CA GLN A 142 9.50 5.57 -1.43
C GLN A 142 10.43 4.42 -1.04
N THR A 143 11.17 3.89 -2.01
CA THR A 143 12.28 2.98 -1.72
C THR A 143 13.28 3.80 -0.92
N THR A 144 13.31 3.60 0.40
CA THR A 144 14.29 4.28 1.24
C THR A 144 15.68 3.86 0.78
N GLU A 145 16.66 4.76 0.72
CA GLU A 145 18.06 4.41 0.42
C GLU A 145 18.58 3.28 1.33
N LEU A 146 17.99 3.14 2.53
CA LEU A 146 18.24 2.05 3.45
C LEU A 146 17.81 0.68 2.89
N ASP A 147 16.69 0.60 2.17
CA ASP A 147 16.27 -0.64 1.51
C ASP A 147 17.20 -0.99 0.36
N GLU A 148 17.64 0.01 -0.41
CA GLU A 148 18.66 -0.18 -1.45
C GLU A 148 20.00 -0.62 -0.86
N PHE A 149 20.42 0.00 0.25
CA PHE A 149 21.61 -0.37 0.98
C PHE A 149 21.53 -1.79 1.53
N LEU A 150 20.40 -2.19 2.13
CA LEU A 150 20.19 -3.55 2.63
C LEU A 150 20.14 -4.57 1.49
N VAL A 151 19.57 -4.22 0.35
CA VAL A 151 19.59 -5.06 -0.86
C VAL A 151 21.01 -5.21 -1.39
N ARG A 152 21.82 -4.14 -1.38
CA ARG A 152 23.23 -4.14 -1.81
C ARG A 152 24.11 -4.93 -0.85
N ALA A 153 23.98 -4.71 0.45
CA ALA A 153 24.71 -5.44 1.50
C ALA A 153 24.41 -6.95 1.46
N ARG A 154 23.13 -7.34 1.27
CA ARG A 154 22.75 -8.75 1.08
C ARG A 154 23.30 -9.36 -0.21
N ARG A 155 23.48 -8.56 -1.27
CA ARG A 155 24.09 -9.03 -2.53
C ARG A 155 25.59 -9.24 -2.38
N ALA A 156 26.28 -8.36 -1.66
CA ALA A 156 27.70 -8.49 -1.35
C ALA A 156 27.98 -9.76 -0.54
N LEU A 157 27.23 -10.01 0.54
CA LEU A 157 27.38 -11.22 1.36
C LEU A 157 27.06 -12.53 0.60
N ARG A 158 26.23 -12.48 -0.45
CA ARG A 158 25.94 -13.66 -1.29
C ARG A 158 27.06 -13.95 -2.31
N ASN A 159 27.84 -12.93 -2.69
CA ASN A 159 28.87 -13.05 -3.71
C ASN A 159 30.26 -13.39 -3.13
N GLU A 160 30.44 -13.41 -1.80
CA GLU A 160 31.72 -13.77 -1.15
C GLU A 160 32.00 -15.29 -1.09
N GLU A 161 31.12 -16.16 -1.60
CA GLU A 161 31.30 -17.62 -1.53
C GLU A 161 31.84 -18.31 -2.80
N LEU A 162 32.33 -17.56 -3.80
CA LEU A 162 33.02 -18.18 -4.94
C LEU A 162 34.37 -17.49 -5.21
N PRO A 163 35.51 -18.15 -4.96
CA PRO A 163 36.80 -17.66 -5.41
C PRO A 163 36.82 -17.67 -6.95
N GLU A 164 37.05 -16.50 -7.52
CA GLU A 164 37.23 -16.30 -8.96
C GLU A 164 38.55 -16.95 -9.40
N ASP A 165 38.44 -18.02 -10.19
CA ASP A 165 39.50 -18.45 -11.09
C ASP A 165 39.22 -17.80 -12.46
N ASP A 166 40.13 -16.90 -12.86
CA ASP A 166 40.37 -16.32 -14.19
C ASP A 166 39.16 -15.99 -15.10
N ARG A 167 38.91 -14.68 -15.33
CA ARG A 167 38.62 -14.17 -16.69
C ARG A 167 38.65 -12.65 -16.87
N MET A 168 39.64 -12.25 -17.66
CA MET A 168 39.74 -11.20 -18.69
C MET A 168 38.78 -10.00 -18.70
N ASP A 169 39.44 -8.84 -18.79
CA ASP A 169 38.95 -7.48 -19.00
C ASP A 169 38.06 -7.29 -20.24
N THR A 170 36.91 -6.64 -20.05
CA THR A 170 36.25 -5.86 -21.10
C THR A 170 35.84 -4.49 -20.58
N VAL A 171 36.46 -3.47 -21.16
CA VAL A 171 36.15 -2.05 -21.05
C VAL A 171 34.93 -1.74 -21.91
N GLY A 172 33.92 -1.11 -21.33
CA GLY A 172 32.76 -0.58 -22.04
C GLY A 172 32.17 0.59 -21.25
N ASP A 173 32.38 1.81 -21.78
CA ASP A 173 31.72 3.04 -21.36
C ASP A 173 30.21 2.93 -21.60
N ASP A 174 29.39 3.09 -20.57
CA ASP A 174 27.96 3.34 -20.72
C ASP A 174 27.54 4.56 -19.88
N ASP A 175 27.19 5.61 -20.62
CA ASP A 175 26.71 6.92 -20.20
C ASP A 175 25.25 6.81 -19.70
N GLU A 176 25.08 6.56 -18.40
CA GLU A 176 23.78 6.36 -17.77
C GLU A 176 23.10 7.71 -17.48
N SER A 177 22.41 8.23 -18.50
CA SER A 177 21.56 9.42 -18.41
C SER A 177 20.38 9.22 -17.44
N HIS A 178 20.54 9.68 -16.20
CA HIS A 178 19.49 9.73 -15.17
C HIS A 178 18.29 10.59 -15.59
N ARG A 179 17.28 9.98 -16.20
CA ARG A 179 15.95 10.59 -16.36
C ARG A 179 15.24 10.60 -15.01
N LYS A 180 15.31 11.73 -14.30
CA LYS A 180 14.47 12.00 -13.12
C LYS A 180 13.00 11.85 -13.51
N ARG A 181 12.32 10.85 -12.94
CA ARG A 181 10.86 10.71 -13.08
C ARG A 181 10.18 11.83 -12.29
N PRO A 182 9.15 12.49 -12.84
CA PRO A 182 8.40 13.48 -12.08
C PRO A 182 7.68 12.81 -10.89
N PRO A 183 7.57 13.49 -9.73
CA PRO A 183 6.84 12.97 -8.58
C PRO A 183 5.36 12.80 -8.92
N ILE A 184 4.79 11.64 -8.59
CA ILE A 184 3.39 11.29 -8.87
C ILE A 184 2.52 11.73 -7.68
N PRO A 185 1.32 12.29 -7.91
CA PRO A 185 0.43 12.72 -6.85
C PRO A 185 -0.09 11.55 -6.00
N SER A 186 0.03 11.67 -4.68
CA SER A 186 -0.69 10.82 -3.73
C SER A 186 -2.20 11.04 -3.87
N VAL A 187 -2.99 9.96 -3.73
CA VAL A 187 -4.46 10.02 -3.81
C VAL A 187 -5.05 9.46 -2.51
N ALA A 188 -5.90 10.24 -1.87
CA ALA A 188 -6.68 9.83 -0.71
C ALA A 188 -8.17 9.81 -1.07
N VAL A 189 -8.84 8.71 -0.77
CA VAL A 189 -10.30 8.59 -0.89
C VAL A 189 -10.89 8.46 0.50
N THR A 190 -11.68 9.44 0.90
CA THR A 190 -12.36 9.46 2.20
C THR A 190 -13.69 8.73 2.10
N VAL A 191 -13.92 7.79 3.03
CA VAL A 191 -15.14 7.01 3.12
C VAL A 191 -15.81 7.32 4.45
N ARG A 192 -16.96 8.00 4.41
CA ARG A 192 -17.71 8.36 5.61
C ARG A 192 -18.83 7.35 5.87
N LEU A 193 -18.95 6.91 7.10
CA LEU A 193 -20.01 6.03 7.55
C LEU A 193 -21.19 6.89 8.01
N ASP A 194 -22.23 6.99 7.19
CA ASP A 194 -23.49 7.56 7.64
C ASP A 194 -24.21 6.50 8.48
N GLY A 195 -24.51 6.82 9.74
CA GLY A 195 -25.18 5.91 10.68
C GLY A 195 -26.53 5.46 10.13
N TYR A 196 -26.79 4.15 10.20
CA TYR A 196 -28.11 3.56 9.93
C TYR A 196 -28.99 3.60 11.17
#